data_AF-A0AB39QCN2-F1
#
_entry.id   AF-A0AB39QCN2-F1
#
_cell.length_a   1.000
_cell.length_b   1.000
_cell.length_c   1.000
_cell.angle_alpha   90.00
_cell.angle_beta   90.00
_cell.angle_gamma   90.00
#
_symmetry.space_group_name_H-M   'P 1'
#
loop_
_entity.id
_entity.type
_entity.pdbx_description
1 polymer ?
#
loop_
_entity_poly.entity_id
_entity_poly.type
_entity_poly.pdbx_seq_one_letter_code
_entity_poly.pdbx_strand_id
1 'polypeptide(L)' 'MVDPAPQSSPLPGSVHVVQDGDAHPAQVLLMTDAEAADWLVATAAGEI' A
#
# COMPACT_ATOMS: atom_id res chain seq x y z
N MET A 1 -28.62 -11.08 6.92
CA MET A 1 -27.64 -9.98 6.87
C MET A 1 -26.73 -10.30 5.71
N VAL A 2 -26.87 -9.58 4.59
CA VAL A 2 -25.98 -9.75 3.44
C VAL A 2 -24.78 -8.88 3.73
N ASP A 3 -23.66 -9.50 4.06
CA ASP A 3 -22.38 -8.80 4.07
C ASP A 3 -22.05 -8.47 2.60
N PRO A 4 -21.76 -7.20 2.26
CA PRO A 4 -21.42 -6.85 0.89
C PRO A 4 -20.18 -7.63 0.48
N ALA A 5 -20.29 -8.41 -0.59
CA ALA A 5 -19.15 -9.16 -1.11
C ALA A 5 -18.00 -8.19 -1.42
N PRO A 6 -16.75 -8.49 -1.01
CA PRO A 6 -15.62 -7.60 -1.23
C PRO A 6 -15.50 -7.27 -2.73
N GLN A 7 -15.57 -5.98 -3.04
CA GLN A 7 -15.52 -5.50 -4.41
C GLN A 7 -14.07 -5.58 -4.90
N SER A 8 -13.81 -6.51 -5.82
CA SER A 8 -12.49 -6.62 -6.45
C SER A 8 -12.25 -5.43 -7.37
N SER A 9 -11.19 -4.67 -7.12
CA SER A 9 -10.81 -3.54 -7.98
C SER A 9 -10.04 -4.05 -9.20
N PRO A 10 -10.35 -3.56 -10.42
CA PRO A 10 -9.59 -3.92 -11.62
C PRO A 10 -8.21 -3.25 -11.67
N LEU A 11 -7.92 -2.32 -10.76
CA LEU A 11 -6.66 -1.61 -10.67
C LEU A 11 -5.65 -2.43 -9.83
N PRO A 12 -4.64 -3.05 -10.46
CA PRO A 12 -3.64 -3.81 -9.73
C PRO A 12 -2.91 -2.90 -8.73
N GLY A 13 -2.65 -3.41 -7.53
CA GLY A 13 -2.00 -2.66 -6.46
C GLY A 13 -2.92 -1.75 -5.64
N SER A 14 -4.19 -1.57 -6.02
CA SER A 14 -5.16 -0.86 -5.17
C SER A 14 -5.62 -1.75 -4.02
N VAL A 15 -5.40 -1.32 -2.78
CA VAL A 15 -5.78 -2.03 -1.55
C VAL A 15 -6.51 -1.08 -0.59
N HIS A 16 -7.24 -1.65 0.37
CA HIS A 16 -7.75 -0.90 1.52
C HIS A 16 -6.94 -1.32 2.75
N VAL A 17 -6.30 -0.37 3.41
CA VAL A 17 -5.57 -0.60 4.67
C VAL A 17 -6.49 -0.21 5.81
N VAL A 18 -6.73 -1.12 6.74
CA VAL A 18 -7.53 -0.85 7.93
C VAL A 18 -6.62 -0.34 9.05
N GLN A 19 -6.84 0.89 9.50
CA GLN A 19 -6.14 1.52 10.63
C GLN A 19 -7.18 2.14 11.56
N ASP A 20 -7.03 1.96 12.88
CA ASP A 20 -7.99 2.46 13.89
C ASP A 20 -9.45 2.04 13.65
N GLY A 21 -9.67 0.92 12.95
CA GLY A 21 -11.01 0.46 12.57
C GLY A 21 -11.64 1.18 11.39
N ASP A 22 -10.95 2.14 10.76
CA ASP A 22 -11.34 2.76 9.49
C ASP A 22 -10.53 2.20 8.33
N ALA A 23 -11.16 2.10 7.15
CA ALA A 23 -10.54 1.58 5.94
C ALA A 23 -10.10 2.74 5.03
N HIS A 24 -8.79 2.85 4.79
CA HIS A 24 -8.23 3.87 3.91
C HIS A 24 -7.77 3.27 2.58
N PRO A 25 -8.12 3.87 1.44
CA PRO A 25 -7.59 3.42 0.15
C PRO A 25 -6.09 3.69 0.07
N ALA A 26 -5.33 2.73 -0.41
CA ALA A 26 -3.89 2.81 -0.61
C ALA A 26 -3.47 2.16 -1.93
N GLN A 27 -2.30 2.56 -2.44
CA GLN A 27 -1.68 1.95 -3.61
C GLN A 27 -0.36 1.28 -3.21
N VAL A 28 -0.22 0.02 -3.57
CA VAL A 28 1.01 -0.75 -3.40
C VAL A 28 1.99 -0.34 -4.50
N LEU A 29 3.16 0.14 -4.09
CA LEU A 29 4.27 0.39 -5.00
C LEU A 29 5.03 -0.92 -5.22
N LEU A 30 5.17 -1.34 -6.48
CA LEU A 30 5.99 -2.48 -6.85
C LEU A 30 7.42 -1.98 -7.13
N MET A 31 8.39 -2.47 -6.36
CA MET A 31 9.79 -2.08 -6.47
C MET A 31 10.67 -3.32 -6.65
N THR A 32 11.78 -3.17 -7.37
CA THR A 32 12.87 -4.15 -7.32
C THR A 32 13.61 -4.06 -5.97
N ASP A 33 14.35 -5.11 -5.62
CA ASP A 33 15.17 -5.14 -4.39
C ASP A 33 16.15 -3.96 -4.31
N ALA A 34 16.79 -3.62 -5.44
CA ALA A 34 17.71 -2.50 -5.52
C ALA A 34 17.02 -1.15 -5.26
N GLU A 35 15.83 -0.93 -5.84
CA GLU A 35 15.05 0.28 -5.61
C GLU A 35 14.55 0.36 -4.16
N ALA A 36 14.16 -0.78 -3.57
CA ALA A 36 13.74 -0.82 -2.17
C ALA A 36 14.91 -0.50 -1.22
N ALA A 37 16.10 -1.04 -1.50
CA ALA A 37 17.30 -0.75 -0.74
C ALA A 37 17.70 0.74 -0.83
N ASP A 38 17.62 1.32 -2.03
CA ASP A 38 17.87 2.75 -2.24
C ASP A 38 16.90 3.63 -1.43
N TRP A 39 15.60 3.31 -1.47
CA TRP A 39 14.58 4.03 -0.71
C TRP A 39 14.79 3.92 0.81
N LEU A 40 15.22 2.75 1.31
CA LEU A 40 15.55 2.57 2.72
C LEU A 40 16.75 3.42 3.16
N VAL A 41 17.74 3.59 2.28
CA VAL A 41 18.90 4.46 2.56
C VAL A 41 18.47 5.93 2.56
N ALA A 42 17.67 6.36 1.59
CA ALA A 42 17.16 7.73 1.50
C ALA A 42 16.28 8.11 2.71
N THR A 43 15.41 7.18 3.18
CA THR A 43 14.61 7.39 4.40
C THR A 43 15.50 7.50 5.64
N ALA A 44 16.50 6.62 5.78
CA ALA A 44 17.40 6.64 6.91
C ALA A 44 18.28 7.90 6.96
N ALA A 45 18.62 8.46 5.79
CA ALA A 45 19.35 9.72 5.67
C ALA A 45 18.47 10.96 5.94
N GLY A 46 17.15 10.80 6.10
CA GLY A 46 16.22 11.90 6.29
C GLY A 46 16.04 12.75 5.02
N GLU A 47 16.31 12.17 3.85
CA GLU A 47 16.20 12.84 2.55
C GLU A 47 14.77 12.80 1.98
N ILE A 48 13.79 12.34 2.77
CA ILE A 48 12.38 12.18 2.41
C ILE A 48 11.50 13.09 3.27
#